data_AF-A0A1Y1W9J1-F1
#
_entry.id   AF-A0A1Y1W9J1-F1
#
_cell.length_a   1.000
_cell.length_b   1.000
_cell.length_c   1.000
_cell.angle_alpha   90.00
_cell.angle_beta   90.00
_cell.angle_gamma   90.00
#
_symmetry.space_group_name_H-M   'P 1'
#
loop_
_entity.id
_entity.type
_entity.pdbx_description
1 polymer ?
#
loop_
_entity_poly.entity_id
_entity_poly.type
_entity_poly.pdbx_seq_one_letter_code
_entity_poly.pdbx_strand_id
1 'polypeptide(L)'
;MSDSPTKGKRRPLAADTRGLASQGDRKSELRDTIDVLQKELRAQKEKRDALLANGIGVEKARGLTDAHIERLHRYNDIKDAGQILFGKLADVQGKLVKDMYSAYSVDLDD
;
A
#
# COMPACT_ATOMS: atom_id res chain seq x y z
N MET A 1 59.73 68.78 -37.06
CA MET A 1 58.25 68.62 -37.07
C MET A 1 57.99 67.11 -36.99
N SER A 2 57.90 66.55 -35.77
CA SER A 2 56.65 66.20 -35.04
C SER A 2 55.89 65.06 -35.74
N ASP A 3 55.51 63.92 -35.16
CA ASP A 3 55.24 63.57 -33.76
C ASP A 3 55.20 62.03 -33.54
N SER A 4 55.19 61.65 -32.26
CA SER A 4 55.33 60.31 -31.62
C SER A 4 54.10 59.36 -31.69
N PRO A 5 54.17 58.11 -31.12
CA PRO A 5 53.38 56.93 -31.56
C PRO A 5 52.21 56.46 -30.65
N THR A 6 51.41 55.52 -31.19
CA THR A 6 50.63 54.42 -30.56
C THR A 6 49.64 54.70 -29.41
N LYS A 7 48.34 54.43 -29.65
CA LYS A 7 47.46 53.73 -28.68
C LYS A 7 46.23 53.12 -29.36
N GLY A 8 46.30 51.82 -29.66
CA GLY A 8 45.14 51.02 -30.04
C GLY A 8 44.16 50.89 -28.87
N LYS A 9 43.00 51.52 -28.99
CA LYS A 9 41.88 51.35 -28.06
C LYS A 9 41.13 50.07 -28.43
N ARG A 10 41.50 48.95 -27.81
CA ARG A 10 40.67 47.73 -27.80
C ARG A 10 39.41 48.04 -26.98
N ARG A 11 38.25 48.12 -27.66
CA ARG A 11 36.95 48.10 -26.99
C ARG A 11 36.73 46.69 -26.41
N PRO A 12 36.25 46.55 -25.16
CA PRO A 12 35.99 45.24 -24.59
C PRO A 12 34.78 44.61 -25.29
N LEU A 13 34.95 43.34 -25.67
CA LEU A 13 33.89 42.47 -26.15
C LEU A 13 32.85 42.35 -25.03
N ALA A 14 31.67 42.96 -25.21
CA ALA A 14 30.56 42.79 -24.29
C ALA A 14 30.13 41.32 -24.34
N ALA A 15 30.55 40.54 -23.35
CA ALA A 15 30.14 39.17 -23.16
C ALA A 15 28.62 39.15 -22.96
N ASP A 16 27.94 38.32 -23.75
CA ASP A 16 26.51 38.07 -23.65
C ASP A 16 26.21 37.33 -22.33
N THR A 17 26.06 38.10 -21.25
CA THR A 17 25.78 37.60 -19.90
C THR A 17 24.32 37.17 -19.70
N ARG A 18 23.44 37.42 -20.69
CA ARG A 18 22.00 37.12 -20.58
C ARG A 18 21.70 35.61 -20.64
N GLY A 19 22.48 34.82 -21.37
CA GLY A 19 22.31 33.36 -21.43
C GLY A 19 22.73 32.63 -20.14
N LEU A 20 23.72 33.15 -19.43
CA LEU A 20 24.29 32.54 -18.21
C LEU A 20 23.41 32.78 -16.97
N ALA A 21 22.79 33.96 -16.86
CA ALA A 21 21.84 34.27 -15.78
C ALA A 21 20.61 33.34 -15.82
N SER A 22 19.98 33.21 -17.00
CA SER A 22 18.82 32.33 -17.22
C SER A 22 19.09 30.86 -16.91
N GLN A 23 20.31 30.36 -17.14
CA GLN A 23 20.67 28.98 -16.88
C GLN A 23 20.99 28.74 -15.39
N GLY A 24 21.51 29.75 -14.69
CA GLY A 24 21.74 29.73 -13.26
C GLY A 24 20.44 29.70 -12.46
N ASP A 25 19.46 30.53 -12.85
CA ASP A 25 18.14 30.61 -12.21
C ASP A 25 17.39 29.28 -12.33
N ARG A 26 17.34 28.70 -13.54
CA ARG A 26 16.73 27.37 -13.76
C ARG A 26 17.43 26.27 -12.96
N LYS A 27 18.77 26.29 -12.88
CA LYS A 27 19.52 25.34 -12.05
C LYS A 27 19.26 25.53 -10.56
N SER A 28 18.97 26.76 -10.10
CA SER A 28 18.56 27.02 -8.73
C SER A 28 17.18 26.44 -8.45
N GLU A 29 16.19 26.73 -9.29
CA GLU A 29 14.82 26.21 -9.17
C GLU A 29 14.78 24.67 -9.21
N LEU A 30 15.59 24.05 -10.08
CA LEU A 30 15.76 22.60 -10.13
C LEU A 30 16.34 22.02 -8.83
N ARG A 31 17.30 22.71 -8.21
CA ARG A 31 17.88 22.30 -6.92
C ARG A 31 16.87 22.42 -5.79
N ASP A 32 16.14 23.53 -5.74
CA ASP A 32 15.08 23.74 -4.75
C ASP A 32 13.97 22.69 -4.88
N THR A 33 13.61 22.34 -6.12
CA THR A 33 12.63 21.28 -6.40
C THR A 33 13.13 19.90 -5.94
N ILE A 34 14.41 19.59 -6.20
CA ILE A 34 15.01 18.34 -5.74
C ILE A 34 15.00 18.26 -4.21
N ASP A 35 15.32 19.35 -3.52
CA ASP A 35 15.34 19.39 -2.05
C ASP A 35 13.94 19.20 -1.45
N VAL A 36 12.91 19.82 -2.05
CA VAL A 36 11.51 19.62 -1.64
C VAL A 36 11.10 18.16 -1.84
N LEU A 37 11.33 17.59 -3.03
CA LEU A 37 10.98 16.20 -3.33
C LEU A 37 11.72 15.20 -2.44
N GLN A 38 12.98 15.49 -2.09
CA GLN A 38 13.74 14.65 -1.15
C GLN A 38 13.19 14.71 0.28
N LYS A 39 12.68 15.87 0.72
CA LYS A 39 12.02 15.99 2.02
C LYS A 39 10.69 15.23 2.03
N GLU A 40 9.89 15.38 0.99
CA GLU A 40 8.63 14.65 0.84
C GLU A 40 8.86 13.13 0.80
N LEU A 41 9.86 12.67 0.05
CA LEU A 41 10.22 11.26 -0.01
C LEU A 41 10.64 10.70 1.35
N ARG A 42 11.41 11.47 2.13
CA ARG A 42 11.80 11.08 3.49
C ARG A 42 10.58 10.97 4.41
N ALA A 43 9.73 11.99 4.42
CA ALA A 43 8.51 11.99 5.24
C ALA A 43 7.57 10.83 4.87
N GLN A 44 7.41 10.52 3.57
CA GLN A 44 6.60 9.39 3.14
C GLN A 44 7.20 8.04 3.52
N LYS A 45 8.53 7.89 3.44
CA LYS A 45 9.21 6.67 3.90
C LYS A 45 9.05 6.43 5.39
N GLU A 46 9.24 7.47 6.20
CA GLU A 46 9.04 7.39 7.66
C GLU A 46 7.60 7.01 8.00
N LYS A 47 6.62 7.63 7.33
CA LYS A 47 5.19 7.29 7.51
C LYS A 47 4.90 5.85 7.12
N ARG A 48 5.44 5.37 6.01
CA ARG A 48 5.31 3.97 5.58
C ARG A 48 5.93 3.02 6.61
N ASP A 49 7.14 3.31 7.08
CA ASP A 49 7.85 2.45 8.00
C ASP A 49 7.17 2.40 9.37
N ALA A 50 6.61 3.52 9.84
CA ALA A 50 5.76 3.55 11.04
C ALA A 50 4.45 2.76 10.87
N LEU A 51 3.82 2.81 9.68
CA LEU A 51 2.63 2.00 9.38
C LEU A 51 2.96 0.51 9.28
N LEU A 52 4.11 0.14 8.73
CA LEU A 52 4.58 -1.25 8.66
C LEU A 52 4.97 -1.80 10.04
N ALA A 53 5.53 -0.96 10.92
CA ALA A 53 5.87 -1.35 12.29
C ALA A 53 4.64 -1.59 13.18
N ASN A 54 3.56 -0.83 12.97
CA ASN A 54 2.32 -0.93 13.74
C ASN A 54 1.27 -1.87 13.11
N GLY A 55 1.43 -2.22 11.84
CA GLY A 55 0.49 -3.09 11.12
C GLY A 55 0.86 -4.57 11.24
N ILE A 56 -0.14 -5.44 11.35
CA ILE A 56 0.01 -6.83 10.92
C ILE A 56 0.31 -6.74 9.42
N GLY A 57 1.53 -7.12 9.00
CA GLY A 57 1.93 -7.04 7.59
C GLY A 57 0.83 -7.61 6.69
N VAL A 58 0.53 -6.94 5.58
CA VAL A 58 -0.63 -7.21 4.71
C VAL A 58 -0.80 -8.71 4.43
N GLU A 59 0.31 -9.44 4.25
CA GLU A 59 0.31 -10.89 4.06
C GLU A 59 -0.13 -11.70 5.28
N LYS A 60 0.27 -11.30 6.50
CA LYS A 60 -0.22 -11.94 7.73
C LYS A 60 -1.71 -11.67 7.94
N ALA A 61 -2.18 -10.46 7.63
CA ALA A 61 -3.60 -10.13 7.72
C ALA A 61 -4.44 -10.93 6.71
N ARG A 62 -3.91 -11.09 5.49
CA ARG A 62 -4.51 -11.93 4.45
C ARG A 62 -4.53 -13.40 4.87
N GLY A 63 -3.41 -13.94 5.34
CA GLY A 63 -3.32 -15.33 5.81
C GLY A 63 -4.24 -15.64 6.99
N LEU A 64 -4.42 -14.69 7.93
CA LEU A 64 -5.39 -14.85 9.03
C LEU A 64 -6.84 -14.89 8.51
N THR A 65 -7.16 -14.04 7.54
CA THR A 65 -8.49 -14.00 6.91
C THR A 65 -8.76 -15.30 6.14
N ASP A 66 -7.80 -15.75 5.34
CA ASP A 66 -7.92 -16.97 4.55
C ASP A 66 -8.09 -18.21 5.45
N ALA A 67 -7.32 -18.30 6.54
CA ALA A 67 -7.46 -19.37 7.53
C ALA A 67 -8.81 -19.35 8.24
N HIS A 68 -9.37 -18.17 8.50
CA HIS A 68 -10.69 -18.03 9.10
C HIS A 68 -11.81 -18.44 8.15
N ILE A 69 -11.70 -18.05 6.87
CA ILE A 69 -12.64 -18.45 5.80
C ILE A 69 -12.62 -19.97 5.63
N GLU A 70 -11.43 -20.59 5.58
CA GLU A 70 -11.30 -22.04 5.47
C GLU A 70 -11.93 -22.77 6.67
N ARG A 71 -11.79 -22.22 7.88
CA ARG A 71 -12.41 -22.79 9.08
C ARG A 71 -13.94 -22.73 9.02
N LEU A 72 -14.50 -21.61 8.53
CA LEU A 72 -15.94 -21.47 8.34
C LEU A 72 -16.48 -22.45 7.30
N HIS A 73 -15.79 -22.62 6.18
CA HIS A 73 -16.18 -23.62 5.17
C HIS A 73 -16.16 -25.03 5.74
N ARG A 74 -15.09 -25.43 6.44
CA ARG A 74 -15.03 -26.74 7.09
C ARG A 74 -16.13 -26.96 8.12
N TYR A 75 -16.46 -25.93 8.91
CA TYR A 75 -17.56 -26.01 9.87
C TYR A 75 -18.90 -26.22 9.15
N ASN A 76 -19.19 -25.42 8.13
CA ASN A 76 -20.42 -25.53 7.35
C ASN A 76 -20.53 -26.89 6.67
N ASP A 77 -19.45 -27.41 6.06
CA ASP A 77 -19.45 -28.72 5.41
C ASP A 77 -19.81 -29.85 6.40
N ILE A 78 -19.26 -29.80 7.61
CA ILE A 78 -19.56 -30.77 8.68
C ILE A 78 -21.01 -30.61 9.17
N LYS A 79 -21.46 -29.36 9.37
CA LYS A 79 -22.84 -29.04 9.78
C LYS A 79 -23.82 -29.61 8.77
N ASP A 80 -23.63 -29.31 7.48
CA ASP A 80 -24.49 -29.75 6.38
C ASP A 80 -24.52 -31.28 6.26
N ALA A 81 -23.36 -31.95 6.34
CA ALA A 81 -23.30 -33.41 6.37
C ALA A 81 -24.07 -34.00 7.57
N GLY A 82 -23.96 -33.38 8.74
CA GLY A 82 -24.72 -33.74 9.94
C GLY A 82 -26.22 -33.57 9.75
N GLN A 83 -26.67 -32.45 9.16
CA GLN A 83 -28.10 -32.21 8.90
C GLN A 83 -28.67 -33.24 7.93
N ILE A 84 -27.94 -33.61 6.87
CA ILE A 84 -28.35 -34.64 5.91
C ILE A 84 -28.50 -36.00 6.60
N LEU A 85 -27.54 -36.35 7.46
CA LEU A 85 -27.57 -37.59 8.24
C LEU A 85 -28.76 -37.61 9.19
N PHE A 86 -29.01 -36.53 9.94
CA PHE A 86 -30.17 -36.43 10.82
C PHE A 86 -31.48 -36.44 10.05
N GLY A 87 -31.56 -35.83 8.87
CA GLY A 87 -32.73 -35.89 7.99
C GLY A 87 -33.06 -37.34 7.60
N LYS A 88 -32.07 -38.10 7.16
CA LYS A 88 -32.24 -39.52 6.81
C LYS A 88 -32.58 -40.38 8.03
N LEU A 89 -31.94 -40.13 9.17
CA LEU A 89 -32.20 -40.88 10.40
C LEU A 89 -33.60 -40.62 10.94
N ALA A 90 -34.05 -39.37 10.90
CA ALA A 90 -35.38 -38.95 11.28
C ALA A 90 -36.44 -39.61 10.40
N ASP A 91 -36.22 -39.66 9.08
CA ASP A 91 -37.10 -40.34 8.11
C ASP A 91 -37.25 -41.84 8.41
N VAL A 92 -36.14 -42.54 8.67
CA VAL A 92 -36.15 -43.97 9.05
C VAL A 92 -36.85 -44.21 10.39
N GLN A 93 -36.72 -43.29 11.35
CA GLN A 93 -37.33 -43.42 12.68
C GLN A 93 -38.76 -42.88 12.76
N GLY A 94 -39.29 -42.26 11.70
CA GLY A 94 -40.58 -41.57 11.71
C GLY A 94 -40.65 -40.40 12.70
N LYS A 95 -39.50 -39.79 13.02
CA LYS A 95 -39.36 -38.68 13.98
C LYS A 95 -39.04 -37.40 13.24
N LEU A 96 -39.19 -36.25 13.91
CA LEU A 96 -38.79 -34.98 13.32
C LEU A 96 -37.28 -34.78 13.49
N VAL A 97 -36.65 -34.07 12.55
CA VAL A 97 -35.20 -33.79 12.60
C VAL A 97 -34.82 -33.05 13.88
N LYS A 98 -35.68 -32.14 14.38
CA LYS A 98 -35.52 -31.46 15.69
C LYS A 98 -35.40 -32.43 16.87
N ASP A 99 -36.07 -33.58 16.80
CA ASP A 99 -36.03 -34.59 17.86
C ASP A 99 -34.68 -35.34 17.85
N MET A 100 -34.01 -35.40 16.68
CA MET A 100 -32.64 -35.91 16.58
C MET A 100 -31.64 -34.94 17.22
N TYR A 101 -31.76 -33.64 16.98
CA TYR A 101 -30.88 -32.64 17.62
C TYR A 101 -30.95 -32.72 19.16
N SER A 102 -32.17 -32.82 19.72
CA SER A 102 -32.36 -33.02 21.17
C SER A 102 -31.83 -34.36 21.68
N ALA A 103 -31.98 -35.44 20.90
CA ALA A 103 -31.53 -36.78 21.30
C ALA A 103 -29.99 -36.94 21.28
N TYR A 104 -29.29 -36.18 20.43
CA TYR A 104 -27.84 -36.21 20.32
C TYR A 104 -27.15 -35.01 20.96
N SER A 105 -27.89 -34.19 21.73
CA SER A 105 -27.38 -33.01 22.45
C SER A 105 -26.61 -32.03 21.55
N VAL A 106 -27.09 -31.84 20.31
CA VAL A 106 -26.53 -30.87 19.37
C VAL A 106 -27.42 -29.63 19.41
N ASP A 107 -26.88 -28.50 19.87
CA ASP A 107 -27.60 -27.23 19.86
C ASP A 107 -27.82 -26.73 18.44
N LEU A 108 -29.04 -26.27 18.16
CA LEU A 108 -29.42 -25.71 16.86
C LEU A 108 -28.98 -24.25 16.67
N ASP A 109 -28.69 -23.56 17.78
CA ASP A 109 -28.46 -22.12 17.84
C ASP A 109 -26.96 -21.71 17.79
N ASP A 110 -26.06 -22.62 17.40
CA ASP A 110 -24.63 -22.32 17.20
C ASP A 110 -24.35 -21.59 15.87
#